data_AF-A0A954H638-F1
#
_entry.id   AF-A0A954H638-F1
#
_cell.length_a   1.000
_cell.length_b   1.000
_cell.length_c   1.000
_cell.angle_alpha   90.00
_cell.angle_beta   90.00
_cell.angle_gamma   90.00
#
_symmetry.space_group_name_H-M   'P 1'
#
loop_
_entity.id
_entity.type
_entity.pdbx_description
1 polymer ?
#
loop_
_entity_poly.entity_id
_entity_poly.type
_entity_poly.pdbx_seq_one_letter_code
_entity_poly.pdbx_strand_id
1 'polypeptide(L)'
;RKSPKCPGPGSGYVVYCEGGRFEGQRGAGVAFDQNGKEIRRFKGNSGNGIHQQNFIDSVRSRDTSSLNTDVQIGHHSTGWCNLANIAFQTGSAWNAENAASVTGDHGVWGSLLEEMKEHLGAYNLSFADKGIRLSPMLNLDIASERFVGEHAEAANALLKRQYREPYVVPEITV
;
A
#
# COMPACT_ATOMS: atom_id res chain seq x y z
N ARG A 1 19.29 -17.42 -13.74
CA ARG A 1 19.92 -17.25 -12.39
C ARG A 1 18.83 -17.44 -11.35
N LYS A 2 19.09 -18.10 -10.21
CA LYS A 2 18.08 -18.23 -9.13
C LYS A 2 18.02 -16.90 -8.38
N SER A 3 16.83 -16.32 -8.27
CA SER A 3 16.67 -15.04 -7.55
C SER A 3 17.09 -15.20 -6.09
N PRO A 4 17.68 -14.15 -5.47
CA PRO A 4 17.93 -14.12 -4.03
C PRO A 4 16.63 -14.43 -3.27
N LYS A 5 16.74 -15.12 -2.12
CA LYS A 5 15.58 -15.32 -1.25
C LYS A 5 15.22 -13.97 -0.63
N CYS A 6 13.98 -13.53 -0.81
CA CYS A 6 13.45 -12.40 -0.07
C CYS A 6 13.48 -12.72 1.44
N PRO A 7 14.04 -11.84 2.30
CA PRO A 7 14.00 -12.04 3.74
C PRO A 7 12.55 -11.99 4.27
N GLY A 8 12.29 -12.72 5.36
CA GLY A 8 10.98 -12.76 6.00
C GLY A 8 10.06 -13.88 5.51
N PRO A 9 8.77 -13.84 5.89
CA PRO A 9 7.80 -14.87 5.55
C PRO A 9 7.43 -14.79 4.07
N GLY A 10 7.05 -15.93 3.46
CA GLY A 10 6.59 -15.97 2.07
C GLY A 10 5.31 -15.18 1.80
N SER A 11 4.51 -14.90 2.83
CA SER A 11 3.36 -14.01 2.82
C SER A 11 3.22 -13.38 4.20
N GLY A 12 3.22 -12.05 4.27
CA GLY A 12 3.17 -11.36 5.55
C GLY A 12 3.77 -9.96 5.49
N TYR A 13 4.30 -9.52 6.63
CA TYR A 13 4.92 -8.21 6.78
C TYR A 13 6.19 -8.33 7.61
N VAL A 14 7.19 -7.52 7.26
CA VAL A 14 8.41 -7.34 8.03
C VAL A 14 8.41 -5.91 8.55
N VAL A 15 8.54 -5.75 9.86
CA VAL A 15 8.63 -4.44 10.51
C VAL A 15 10.01 -4.34 11.12
N TYR A 16 10.81 -3.38 10.65
CA TYR A 16 12.12 -3.08 11.22
C TYR A 16 11.98 -2.06 12.33
N CYS A 17 12.62 -2.33 13.46
CA CYS A 17 12.66 -1.47 14.64
C CYS A 17 14.12 -1.34 15.12
N GLU A 18 14.39 -0.39 16.01
CA GLU A 18 15.75 -0.16 16.54
C GLU A 18 16.40 -1.43 17.14
N GLY A 19 15.60 -2.28 17.80
CA GLY A 19 16.07 -3.51 18.43
C GLY A 19 16.12 -4.77 17.55
N GLY A 20 15.73 -4.68 16.28
CA GLY A 20 15.68 -5.84 15.38
C GLY A 20 14.49 -5.78 14.42
N ARG A 21 13.80 -6.91 14.22
CA ARG A 21 12.64 -6.96 13.30
C ARG A 21 11.54 -7.89 13.78
N PHE A 22 10.33 -7.61 13.34
CA PHE A 22 9.17 -8.48 13.49
C PHE A 22 8.74 -9.03 12.14
N GLU A 23 8.60 -10.36 12.06
CA GLU A 23 8.11 -11.08 10.90
C GLU A 23 6.71 -11.63 11.21
N GLY A 24 5.68 -10.96 10.68
CA GLY A 24 4.28 -11.31 10.89
C GLY A 24 3.70 -12.07 9.70
N GLN A 25 2.88 -13.08 9.98
CA GLN A 25 2.12 -13.82 8.97
C GLN A 25 0.73 -14.18 9.51
N ARG A 26 -0.14 -14.69 8.63
CA ARG A 26 -1.49 -15.08 9.04
C ARG A 26 -1.44 -16.14 10.15
N GLY A 27 -1.87 -15.77 11.35
CA GLY A 27 -1.93 -16.67 12.51
C GLY A 27 -0.62 -16.84 13.30
N ALA A 28 0.46 -16.15 12.95
CA ALA A 28 1.71 -16.23 13.72
C ALA A 28 2.59 -14.99 13.51
N GLY A 29 3.55 -14.79 14.40
CA GLY A 29 4.62 -13.83 14.18
C GLY A 29 5.85 -14.18 14.98
N VAL A 30 7.01 -13.67 14.57
CA VAL A 30 8.27 -13.87 15.30
C VAL A 30 9.02 -12.56 15.34
N ALA A 31 9.43 -12.14 16.54
CA ALA A 31 10.35 -11.04 16.73
C ALA A 31 11.78 -11.58 16.84
N PHE A 32 12.71 -10.95 16.13
CA PHE A 32 14.13 -11.24 16.13
C PHE A 32 14.92 -10.01 16.57
N ASP A 33 16.04 -10.23 17.25
CA ASP A 33 17.00 -9.17 17.55
C ASP A 33 17.85 -8.80 16.32
N GLN A 34 18.75 -7.84 16.48
CA GLN A 34 19.67 -7.39 15.43
C GLN A 34 20.58 -8.50 14.88
N ASN A 35 20.86 -9.53 15.69
CA ASN A 35 21.69 -10.68 15.31
C ASN A 35 20.88 -11.81 14.68
N GLY A 36 19.56 -11.63 14.51
CA GLY A 36 18.66 -12.65 14.00
C GLY A 36 18.30 -13.73 15.02
N LYS A 37 18.61 -13.55 16.31
CA LYS A 37 18.15 -14.45 17.37
C LYS A 37 16.68 -14.17 17.67
N GLU A 38 15.88 -15.23 17.76
CA GLU A 38 14.48 -15.14 18.14
C GLU A 38 14.35 -14.55 19.56
N ILE A 39 13.63 -13.43 19.67
CA ILE A 39 13.25 -12.80 20.93
C ILE A 39 11.96 -13.44 21.43
N ARG A 40 10.95 -13.52 20.55
CA ARG A 40 9.60 -13.97 20.93
C ARG A 40 8.82 -14.49 19.74
N ARG A 41 8.06 -15.55 19.99
CA ARG A 41 7.05 -16.10 19.07
C ARG A 41 5.64 -15.74 19.51
N PHE A 42 4.82 -15.38 18.55
CA PHE A 42 3.41 -15.08 18.70
C PHE A 42 2.61 -16.13 17.94
N LYS A 43 1.52 -16.59 18.55
CA LYS A 43 0.55 -17.50 17.94
C LYS A 43 -0.81 -16.83 17.93
N GLY A 44 -1.54 -16.99 16.84
CA GLY A 44 -2.91 -16.52 16.67
C GLY A 44 -3.75 -17.54 15.91
N ASN A 45 -5.06 -17.34 15.89
CA ASN A 45 -6.01 -18.22 15.20
C ASN A 45 -6.37 -17.72 13.78
N SER A 46 -5.56 -16.83 13.22
CA SER A 46 -5.79 -16.21 11.91
C SER A 46 -7.11 -15.44 11.79
N GLY A 47 -7.70 -15.02 12.92
CA GLY A 47 -8.99 -14.34 12.93
C GLY A 47 -10.20 -15.27 12.77
N ASN A 48 -10.00 -16.59 12.79
CA ASN A 48 -11.05 -17.54 12.47
C ASN A 48 -12.16 -17.53 13.53
N GLY A 49 -13.40 -17.29 13.11
CA GLY A 49 -14.59 -17.22 13.95
C GLY A 49 -14.76 -15.90 14.73
N ILE A 50 -13.66 -15.28 15.18
CA ILE A 50 -13.72 -14.09 16.04
C ILE A 50 -14.17 -12.83 15.30
N HIS A 51 -13.82 -12.67 14.02
CA HIS A 51 -14.26 -11.50 13.24
C HIS A 51 -15.75 -11.55 12.95
N GLN A 52 -16.26 -12.72 12.58
CA GLN A 52 -17.69 -12.93 12.30
C GLN A 52 -18.51 -12.78 13.57
N GLN A 53 -18.04 -13.34 14.69
CA GLN A 53 -18.73 -13.23 15.97
C GLN A 53 -18.83 -11.77 16.42
N ASN A 54 -17.74 -10.99 16.35
CA ASN A 54 -17.76 -9.57 16.68
C ASN A 54 -18.79 -8.80 15.85
N PHE A 55 -18.81 -9.00 14.53
CA PHE A 55 -19.80 -8.36 13.66
C PHE A 55 -21.24 -8.73 14.04
N ILE A 56 -21.53 -10.02 14.25
CA ILE A 56 -22.88 -10.50 14.63
C ILE A 56 -23.29 -9.91 15.98
N ASP A 57 -22.39 -9.88 16.96
CA ASP A 57 -22.68 -9.34 18.28
C ASP A 57 -22.94 -7.84 18.24
N SER A 58 -22.13 -7.07 17.50
CA SER A 58 -22.33 -5.62 17.31
C SER A 58 -23.66 -5.30 16.62
N VAL A 59 -24.07 -6.09 15.62
CA VAL A 59 -25.36 -5.92 14.94
C VAL A 59 -26.52 -6.23 15.89
N ARG A 60 -26.41 -7.31 16.70
CA ARG A 60 -27.43 -7.70 17.66
C ARG A 60 -27.57 -6.71 18.81
N SER A 61 -26.46 -6.22 19.33
CA SER A 61 -26.44 -5.22 20.40
C SER A 61 -26.84 -3.82 19.91
N ARG A 62 -26.74 -3.57 18.60
CA ARG A 62 -26.89 -2.25 17.97
C ARG A 62 -25.90 -1.21 18.53
N ASP A 63 -24.74 -1.68 18.96
CA ASP A 63 -23.67 -0.85 19.49
C ASP A 63 -22.47 -0.87 18.53
N THR A 64 -22.33 0.20 17.76
CA THR A 64 -21.23 0.36 16.80
C THR A 64 -19.87 0.48 17.48
N SER A 65 -19.81 0.94 18.74
CA SER A 65 -18.55 1.10 19.47
C SER A 65 -17.91 -0.25 19.84
N SER A 66 -18.69 -1.34 19.78
CA SER A 66 -18.21 -2.70 20.03
C SER A 66 -17.49 -3.33 18.82
N LEU A 67 -17.53 -2.71 17.64
CA LEU A 67 -16.81 -3.20 16.47
C LEU A 67 -15.30 -3.11 16.69
N ASN A 68 -14.58 -4.21 16.45
CA ASN A 68 -13.12 -4.20 16.48
C ASN A 68 -12.53 -3.29 15.38
N THR A 69 -13.27 -3.05 14.30
CA THR A 69 -12.84 -2.21 13.19
C THR A 69 -14.07 -1.65 12.49
N ASP A 70 -14.14 -0.32 12.41
CA ASP A 70 -15.17 0.42 11.70
C ASP A 70 -14.98 0.31 10.17
N VAL A 71 -16.06 0.45 9.39
CA VAL A 71 -16.02 0.55 7.94
C VAL A 71 -15.12 1.68 7.45
N GLN A 72 -15.01 2.79 8.19
CA GLN A 72 -14.14 3.91 7.84
C GLN A 72 -12.66 3.48 7.75
N ILE A 73 -12.21 2.55 8.60
CA ILE A 73 -10.86 1.99 8.53
C ILE A 73 -10.69 1.17 7.24
N GLY A 74 -11.72 0.42 6.85
CA GLY A 74 -11.78 -0.29 5.57
C GLY A 74 -11.70 0.65 4.37
N HIS A 75 -12.40 1.79 4.43
CA HIS A 75 -12.35 2.85 3.41
C HIS A 75 -10.92 3.40 3.26
N HIS A 76 -10.29 3.85 4.35
CA HIS A 76 -8.94 4.42 4.29
C HIS A 76 -7.89 3.41 3.83
N SER A 77 -7.94 2.17 4.32
CA SER A 77 -6.97 1.12 3.94
C SER A 77 -7.11 0.72 2.47
N THR A 78 -8.34 0.61 1.97
CA THR A 78 -8.59 0.34 0.54
C THR A 78 -8.23 1.54 -0.33
N GLY A 79 -8.43 2.75 0.20
CA GLY A 79 -8.03 4.01 -0.43
C GLY A 79 -6.57 3.99 -0.89
N TRP A 80 -5.64 3.56 -0.04
CA TRP A 80 -4.21 3.45 -0.40
C TRP A 80 -3.96 2.54 -1.61
N CYS A 81 -4.62 1.39 -1.69
CA CYS A 81 -4.51 0.48 -2.84
C CYS A 81 -5.02 1.16 -4.12
N ASN A 82 -6.13 1.90 -4.03
CA ASN A 82 -6.68 2.64 -5.15
C ASN A 82 -5.75 3.78 -5.58
N LEU A 83 -5.19 4.55 -4.64
CA LEU A 83 -4.24 5.63 -4.92
C LEU A 83 -2.97 5.09 -5.62
N ALA A 84 -2.43 3.95 -5.17
CA ALA A 84 -1.29 3.31 -5.82
C ALA A 84 -1.62 2.87 -7.26
N ASN A 85 -2.83 2.34 -7.49
CA ASN A 85 -3.28 1.97 -8.83
C ASN A 85 -3.54 3.19 -9.73
N ILE A 86 -3.98 4.32 -9.16
CA ILE A 86 -4.09 5.59 -9.89
C ILE A 86 -2.70 6.08 -10.30
N ALA A 87 -1.75 6.12 -9.37
CA ALA A 87 -0.36 6.48 -9.67
C ALA A 87 0.23 5.59 -10.78
N PHE A 88 0.00 4.28 -10.72
CA PHE A 88 0.45 3.37 -11.77
C PHE A 88 -0.16 3.70 -13.15
N GLN A 89 -1.46 3.98 -13.20
CA GLN A 89 -2.16 4.29 -14.46
C GLN A 89 -1.79 5.66 -15.04
N THR A 90 -1.51 6.65 -14.18
CA THR A 90 -1.03 7.98 -14.58
C THR A 90 0.48 8.00 -14.87
N GLY A 91 1.17 6.88 -14.68
CA GLY A 91 2.59 6.71 -15.03
C GLY A 91 2.90 7.15 -16.45
N SER A 92 4.00 7.86 -16.66
CA SER A 92 4.54 8.14 -18.00
C SER A 92 5.92 7.51 -18.13
N ALA A 93 6.58 7.69 -19.28
CA ALA A 93 7.98 7.26 -19.42
C ALA A 93 8.81 7.86 -18.29
N TRP A 94 9.80 7.11 -17.79
CA TRP A 94 10.67 7.55 -16.70
C TRP A 94 11.16 9.00 -16.88
N ASN A 95 11.05 9.77 -15.80
CA ASN A 95 11.52 11.16 -15.75
C ASN A 95 12.35 11.34 -14.46
N ALA A 96 13.61 11.74 -14.62
CA ALA A 96 14.55 11.92 -13.50
C ALA A 96 14.19 13.12 -12.60
N GLU A 97 13.59 14.18 -13.13
CA GLU A 97 13.11 15.33 -12.36
C GLU A 97 11.96 14.93 -11.45
N ASN A 98 11.00 14.16 -11.97
CA ASN A 98 9.91 13.60 -11.15
C ASN A 98 10.45 12.66 -10.07
N ALA A 99 11.44 11.81 -10.42
CA ALA A 99 12.08 10.93 -9.45
C ALA A 99 12.81 11.72 -8.34
N ALA A 100 13.39 12.88 -8.66
CA ALA A 100 14.08 13.73 -7.68
C ALA A 100 13.11 14.55 -6.80
N SER A 101 11.81 14.56 -7.10
CA SER A 101 10.82 15.36 -6.35
C SER A 101 10.48 14.80 -4.96
N VAL A 102 10.75 13.52 -4.71
CA VAL A 102 10.52 12.89 -3.40
C VAL A 102 11.61 13.34 -2.42
N THR A 103 11.22 14.00 -1.34
CA THR A 103 12.12 14.53 -0.32
C THR A 103 11.58 14.25 1.09
N GLY A 104 12.45 14.28 2.11
CA GLY A 104 12.04 14.14 3.51
C GLY A 104 11.74 12.71 3.97
N ASP A 105 12.10 11.70 3.18
CA ASP A 105 11.82 10.28 3.41
C ASP A 105 13.01 9.51 4.02
N HIS A 106 14.00 10.23 4.53
CA HIS A 106 15.25 9.68 5.05
C HIS A 106 16.06 8.83 4.05
N GLY A 107 15.92 9.08 2.74
CA GLY A 107 16.72 8.44 1.70
C GLY A 107 16.22 7.06 1.26
N VAL A 108 15.03 6.66 1.72
CA VAL A 108 14.42 5.37 1.36
C VAL A 108 14.18 5.28 -0.15
N TRP A 109 13.64 6.33 -0.75
CA TRP A 109 13.36 6.45 -2.17
C TRP A 109 14.64 6.41 -3.01
N GLY A 110 15.67 7.15 -2.61
CA GLY A 110 16.97 7.10 -3.29
C GLY A 110 17.56 5.69 -3.28
N SER A 111 17.47 4.99 -2.14
CA SER A 111 17.92 3.59 -2.03
C SER A 111 17.11 2.67 -2.95
N LEU A 112 15.79 2.83 -3.00
CA LEU A 112 14.92 2.07 -3.90
C LEU A 112 15.27 2.29 -5.39
N LEU A 113 15.63 3.52 -5.77
CA LEU A 113 16.03 3.83 -7.14
C LEU A 113 17.35 3.17 -7.52
N GLU A 114 18.35 3.16 -6.63
CA GLU A 114 19.62 2.47 -6.88
C GLU A 114 19.42 0.95 -6.92
N GLU A 115 18.63 0.37 -6.01
CA GLU A 115 18.27 -1.05 -6.06
C GLU A 115 17.55 -1.41 -7.37
N MET A 116 16.60 -0.58 -7.81
CA MET A 116 15.91 -0.76 -9.09
C MET A 116 16.88 -0.71 -10.27
N LYS A 117 17.84 0.23 -10.26
CA LYS A 117 18.89 0.34 -11.28
C LYS A 117 19.76 -0.91 -11.35
N GLU A 118 20.18 -1.46 -10.20
CA GLU A 118 20.94 -2.71 -10.13
C GLU A 118 20.12 -3.89 -10.67
N HIS A 119 18.85 -3.99 -10.29
CA HIS A 119 17.95 -5.02 -10.78
C HIS A 119 17.74 -4.94 -12.29
N LEU A 120 17.53 -3.75 -12.86
CA LEU A 120 17.42 -3.56 -14.30
C LEU A 120 18.72 -3.92 -15.02
N GLY A 121 19.86 -3.48 -14.48
CA GLY A 121 21.19 -3.78 -15.03
C GLY A 121 21.48 -5.28 -15.12
N ALA A 122 20.99 -6.08 -14.17
CA ALA A 122 21.13 -7.54 -14.21
C ALA A 122 20.44 -8.20 -15.43
N TYR A 123 19.51 -7.50 -16.09
CA TYR A 123 18.82 -7.92 -17.31
C TYR A 123 19.18 -7.06 -18.53
N ASN A 124 20.24 -6.25 -18.46
CA ASN A 124 20.63 -5.28 -19.49
C ASN A 124 19.53 -4.25 -19.82
N LEU A 125 18.73 -3.88 -18.82
CA LEU A 125 17.73 -2.83 -18.90
C LEU A 125 18.20 -1.59 -18.13
N SER A 126 17.56 -0.47 -18.42
CA SER A 126 17.78 0.84 -17.81
C SER A 126 16.43 1.54 -17.57
N PHE A 127 16.45 2.66 -16.87
CA PHE A 127 15.27 3.50 -16.71
C PHE A 127 14.74 4.08 -18.03
N ALA A 128 15.59 4.19 -19.06
CA ALA A 128 15.18 4.72 -20.37
C ALA A 128 14.37 3.70 -21.20
N ASP A 129 14.30 2.44 -20.77
CA ASP A 129 13.56 1.40 -21.48
C ASP A 129 12.05 1.65 -21.42
N LYS A 130 11.36 1.45 -22.56
CA LYS A 130 9.94 1.81 -22.75
C LYS A 130 8.96 1.19 -21.74
N GLY A 131 9.36 0.07 -21.13
CA GLY A 131 8.54 -0.62 -20.12
C GLY A 131 8.61 0.02 -18.72
N ILE A 132 9.58 0.89 -18.49
CA ILE A 132 9.78 1.54 -17.19
C ILE A 132 9.00 2.84 -17.17
N ARG A 133 8.05 2.92 -16.25
CA ARG A 133 7.17 4.07 -16.07
C ARG A 133 7.26 4.60 -14.65
N LEU A 134 7.12 5.91 -14.51
CA LEU A 134 7.05 6.61 -13.23
C LEU A 134 5.86 7.58 -13.27
N SER A 135 5.07 7.61 -12.21
CA SER A 135 4.00 8.60 -12.08
C SER A 135 4.58 9.98 -11.82
N PRO A 136 3.89 11.07 -12.21
CA PRO A 136 4.18 12.34 -11.59
C PRO A 136 3.90 12.29 -10.07
N MET A 137 4.37 13.30 -9.35
CA MET A 137 3.96 13.50 -7.97
C MET A 137 2.48 13.90 -7.93
N LEU A 138 1.67 13.16 -7.17
CA LEU A 138 0.24 13.41 -7.02
C LEU A 138 -0.03 13.90 -5.60
N ASN A 139 -0.67 15.06 -5.48
CA ASN A 139 -1.07 15.62 -4.19
C ASN A 139 -2.56 15.36 -3.98
N LEU A 140 -2.91 14.78 -2.83
CA LEU A 140 -4.29 14.51 -2.44
C LEU A 140 -4.71 15.50 -1.35
N ASP A 141 -5.81 16.22 -1.58
CA ASP A 141 -6.50 16.93 -0.52
C ASP A 141 -7.32 15.93 0.30
N ILE A 142 -6.95 15.75 1.57
CA ILE A 142 -7.58 14.75 2.45
C ILE A 142 -9.03 15.11 2.78
N ALA A 143 -9.36 16.41 2.82
CA ALA A 143 -10.71 16.85 3.19
C ALA A 143 -11.73 16.55 2.08
N SER A 144 -11.38 16.82 0.82
CA SER A 144 -12.26 16.53 -0.32
C SER A 144 -12.06 15.14 -0.93
N GLU A 145 -11.02 14.41 -0.52
CA GLU A 145 -10.58 13.14 -1.14
C GLU A 145 -10.34 13.26 -2.65
N ARG A 146 -9.83 14.41 -3.11
CA ARG A 146 -9.51 14.67 -4.52
C ARG A 146 -8.06 15.07 -4.73
N PHE A 147 -7.53 14.73 -5.89
CA PHE A 147 -6.21 15.20 -6.30
C PHE A 147 -6.25 16.69 -6.63
N VAL A 148 -5.15 17.38 -6.30
CA VAL A 148 -4.93 18.81 -6.54
C VAL A 148 -3.57 19.06 -7.21
N GLY A 149 -3.43 20.22 -7.86
CA GLY A 149 -2.21 20.60 -8.59
C GLY A 149 -2.22 20.19 -10.06
N GLU A 150 -1.05 20.25 -10.70
CA GLU A 150 -0.88 20.14 -12.16
C GLU A 150 -1.44 18.83 -12.75
N HIS A 151 -1.25 17.70 -12.07
CA HIS A 151 -1.61 16.38 -12.57
C HIS A 151 -2.95 15.86 -12.02
N ALA A 152 -3.73 16.73 -11.38
CA ALA A 152 -4.97 16.37 -10.71
C ALA A 152 -6.04 15.85 -11.65
N GLU A 153 -6.20 16.45 -12.83
CA GLU A 153 -7.30 16.11 -13.75
C GLU A 153 -7.25 14.64 -14.18
N ALA A 154 -6.09 14.18 -14.65
CA ALA A 154 -5.90 12.79 -15.08
C ALA A 154 -6.10 11.79 -13.93
N ALA A 155 -5.64 12.13 -12.72
CA ALA A 155 -5.81 11.29 -11.53
C ALA A 155 -7.27 11.26 -11.04
N ASN A 156 -7.94 12.42 -11.03
CA ASN A 156 -9.34 12.55 -10.61
C ASN A 156 -10.30 11.82 -11.56
N ALA A 157 -9.98 11.72 -12.85
CA ALA A 157 -10.74 10.92 -13.81
C ALA A 157 -10.76 9.41 -13.47
N LEU A 158 -9.82 8.94 -12.63
CA LEU A 158 -9.69 7.54 -12.21
C LEU A 158 -10.28 7.26 -10.82
N LEU A 159 -10.70 8.30 -10.08
CA LEU A 159 -11.35 8.14 -8.76
C LEU A 159 -12.71 7.44 -8.86
N LYS A 160 -13.42 7.63 -9.97
CA LYS A 160 -14.73 7.05 -10.24
C LYS A 160 -14.70 6.43 -11.64
N ARG A 161 -15.19 5.20 -11.75
CA ARG A 161 -15.37 4.58 -13.08
C ARG A 161 -16.52 5.24 -13.82
N GLN A 162 -16.44 5.24 -15.14
CA GLN A 162 -17.60 5.53 -15.98
C GLN A 162 -18.59 4.38 -15.82
N TYR A 163 -19.74 4.66 -15.20
CA TYR A 163 -20.81 3.69 -15.06
C TYR A 163 -21.43 3.39 -16.43
N ARG A 164 -21.92 2.15 -16.58
CA ARG A 164 -22.67 1.73 -17.77
C ARG A 164 -24.15 1.90 -17.50
N GLU A 165 -24.82 2.75 -18.28
CA GLU A 165 -26.28 2.90 -18.23
C GLU A 165 -27.00 1.54 -18.43
N PRO A 166 -28.08 1.25 -17.68
CA PRO A 166 -28.71 2.05 -16.61
C PRO A 166 -28.13 1.82 -15.19
N TYR A 167 -27.00 1.14 -15.06
CA TYR A 167 -26.43 0.73 -13.76
C TYR A 167 -25.51 1.81 -13.17
N VAL A 168 -26.11 2.96 -12.84
CA VAL A 168 -25.40 4.13 -12.31
C VAL A 168 -25.62 4.26 -10.81
N VAL A 169 -24.54 4.51 -10.06
CA VAL A 169 -24.66 4.93 -8.65
C VAL A 169 -24.97 6.43 -8.63
N PRO A 170 -26.13 6.85 -8.07
CA PRO A 170 -26.52 8.26 -8.08
C PRO A 170 -25.54 9.10 -7.28
N GLU A 171 -25.35 10.35 -7.69
CA GLU A 171 -24.58 11.31 -6.91
C GLU A 171 -25.43 11.81 -5.75
N ILE A 172 -24.90 11.65 -4.54
CA ILE A 172 -25.52 12.19 -3.32
C ILE A 172 -24.79 13.50 -3.03
N THR A 173 -25.40 14.63 -3.38
CA THR A 173 -24.98 15.94 -2.87
C THR A 173 -25.45 16.05 -1.42
N VAL A 174 -24.49 16.12 -0.50
CA VAL A 174 -24.70 16.45 0.93
C VAL A 174 -24.61 17.96 1.11
#